data_AF-A0A6I3SJ66-F1
#
_entry.id   AF-A0A6I3SJ66-F1
#
_cell.length_a   1.000
_cell.length_b   1.000
_cell.length_c   1.000
_cell.angle_alpha   90.00
_cell.angle_beta   90.00
_cell.angle_gamma   90.00
#
_symmetry.space_group_name_H-M   'P 1'
#
loop_
_entity.id
_entity.type
_entity.pdbx_description
1 polymer ?
#
loop_
_entity_poly.entity_id
_entity_poly.type
_entity_poly.pdbx_seq_one_letter_code
_entity_poly.pdbx_strand_id
1 'polypeptide(L)'
;MFILARLTFAEAARKRIFLVILFLSLAFFLLYGIALDFASQELMRLNALRGRQPVIQQIVGNQLLGSGMYFASFLLALLALLASVGAVASEIENGLLHAIVSKPIPRSSIILGKFLGYGSMLISLGLLLFAGIVALNRLYNPQILSLLTPVHLVYGALIFILQPLVLLGLSVVFGAALRTLTAGVIVTVLYVLGTVGGFLEQVGGLVQKPSLVNLGIAISLLIPSDALFRKLMTVLTVAQENPLASLSLGPFGVAVPPSNLMIIYTLLYLMACVGLALYNFHKKDL
;
A
#
# COMPACT_ATOMS: atom_id res chain seq x y z
N MET A 1 -13.08 21.72 8.72
CA MET A 1 -12.41 20.55 8.10
C MET A 1 -11.32 19.95 8.98
N PHE A 2 -10.24 20.68 9.32
CA PHE A 2 -9.13 20.15 10.14
C PHE A 2 -9.52 19.66 11.54
N ILE A 3 -10.48 20.31 12.20
CA ILE A 3 -10.99 19.87 13.51
C ILE A 3 -11.70 18.51 13.40
N LEU A 4 -12.51 18.31 12.35
CA LEU A 4 -13.15 17.03 12.06
C LEU A 4 -12.12 15.95 11.76
N ALA A 5 -11.10 16.25 10.95
CA ALA A 5 -10.02 15.31 10.67
C ALA A 5 -9.26 14.88 11.94
N ARG A 6 -8.94 15.83 12.84
CA ARG A 6 -8.30 15.54 14.13
C ARG A 6 -9.19 14.68 15.04
N LEU A 7 -10.50 14.97 15.08
CA LEU A 7 -11.45 14.18 15.86
C LEU A 7 -11.58 12.76 15.30
N THR A 8 -11.70 12.61 13.98
CA THR A 8 -11.75 11.30 13.31
C THR A 8 -10.46 10.51 13.54
N PHE A 9 -9.29 11.16 13.48
CA PHE A 9 -8.01 10.52 13.81
C PHE A 9 -8.00 10.03 15.26
N ALA A 10 -8.36 10.88 16.23
CA ALA A 10 -8.37 10.52 17.64
C ALA A 10 -9.42 9.44 17.96
N GLU A 11 -10.55 9.44 17.26
CA GLU A 11 -11.56 8.39 17.38
C GLU A 11 -11.06 7.07 16.79
N ALA A 12 -10.53 7.09 15.56
CA ALA A 12 -10.01 5.90 14.88
C ALA A 12 -8.83 5.28 15.64
N ALA A 13 -7.92 6.09 16.18
CA ALA A 13 -6.78 5.63 16.98
C ALA A 13 -7.20 4.96 18.30
N ARG A 14 -8.39 5.27 18.83
CA ARG A 14 -8.94 4.62 20.03
C ARG A 14 -9.75 3.36 19.74
N LYS A 15 -10.03 3.06 18.47
CA LYS A 15 -10.75 1.83 18.10
C LYS A 15 -9.82 0.63 18.28
N ARG A 16 -10.38 -0.47 18.81
CA ARG A 16 -9.66 -1.74 19.02
C ARG A 16 -8.97 -2.24 17.74
N ILE A 17 -9.58 -2.01 16.57
CA ILE A 17 -9.02 -2.35 15.26
C ILE A 17 -7.63 -1.73 15.04
N PHE A 18 -7.41 -0.47 15.43
CA PHE A 18 -6.11 0.16 15.27
C PHE A 18 -5.06 -0.46 16.19
N LEU A 19 -5.42 -0.72 17.45
CA LEU A 19 -4.54 -1.38 18.41
C LEU A 19 -4.16 -2.79 17.96
N VAL A 20 -5.10 -3.54 17.38
CA VAL A 20 -4.85 -4.86 16.79
C VAL A 20 -3.84 -4.75 15.64
N ILE A 21 -4.02 -3.78 14.73
CA ILE A 21 -3.10 -3.58 13.59
C ILE A 21 -1.73 -3.10 14.05
N LEU A 22 -1.66 -2.25 15.08
CA LEU A 22 -0.40 -1.81 15.67
C LEU A 22 0.34 -2.98 16.32
N PHE A 23 -0.37 -3.82 17.07
CA PHE A 23 0.21 -5.04 17.66
C PHE A 23 0.69 -6.02 16.56
N LEU A 24 -0.10 -6.20 15.51
CA LEU A 24 0.27 -7.05 14.38
C LEU A 24 1.47 -6.49 13.62
N SER A 25 1.61 -5.17 13.53
CA SER A 25 2.79 -4.49 12.96
C SER A 25 4.05 -4.72 13.80
N LEU A 26 3.93 -4.67 15.12
CA LEU A 26 5.05 -4.97 16.04
C LEU A 26 5.45 -6.44 15.95
N ALA A 27 4.48 -7.36 15.97
CA ALA A 27 4.71 -8.79 15.79
C ALA A 27 5.38 -9.07 14.44
N PHE A 28 4.92 -8.40 13.38
CA PHE A 28 5.53 -8.46 12.06
C PHE A 28 6.99 -8.00 12.07
N PHE A 29 7.33 -6.86 12.69
CA PHE A 29 8.73 -6.41 12.78
C PHE A 29 9.64 -7.39 13.52
N LEU A 30 9.14 -8.01 14.60
CA LEU A 30 9.90 -9.03 15.31
C LEU A 30 10.18 -10.24 14.42
N LEU A 31 9.13 -10.80 13.80
CA LEU A 31 9.27 -11.96 12.91
C LEU A 31 10.15 -11.66 11.69
N TYR A 32 9.96 -10.48 11.09
CA TYR A 32 10.75 -10.03 9.95
C TYR A 32 12.21 -9.80 10.32
N GLY A 33 12.49 -9.19 11.48
CA GLY A 33 13.83 -9.00 12.01
C GLY A 33 14.56 -10.33 12.27
N ILE A 34 13.87 -11.31 12.86
CA ILE A 34 14.40 -12.67 13.07
C ILE A 34 14.70 -13.35 11.72
N ALA A 35 13.79 -13.23 10.76
CA ALA A 35 14.00 -13.79 9.42
C ALA A 35 15.22 -13.16 8.71
N LEU A 36 15.42 -11.84 8.85
CA LEU A 36 16.59 -11.15 8.33
C LEU A 36 17.89 -11.58 9.01
N ASP A 37 17.88 -11.74 10.34
CA ASP A 37 19.03 -12.22 11.09
C ASP A 37 19.47 -13.61 10.61
N PHE A 38 18.54 -14.57 10.55
CA PHE A 38 18.81 -15.92 10.04
C PHE A 38 19.32 -15.91 8.60
N ALA A 39 18.72 -15.11 7.72
CA ALA A 39 19.18 -14.98 6.35
C ALA A 39 20.60 -14.39 6.27
N SER A 40 20.91 -13.38 7.10
CA SER A 40 22.23 -12.74 7.13
C SER A 40 23.31 -13.71 7.60
N GLN A 41 23.04 -14.50 8.64
CA GLN A 41 23.97 -15.51 9.16
C GLN A 41 24.26 -16.60 8.13
N GLU A 42 23.23 -17.06 7.42
CA GLU A 42 23.40 -18.09 6.38
C GLU A 42 24.19 -17.55 5.18
N LEU A 43 23.94 -16.30 4.76
CA LEU A 43 24.73 -15.65 3.72
C LEU A 43 26.20 -15.50 4.14
N MET A 44 26.48 -15.15 5.40
CA MET A 44 27.84 -15.07 5.93
C MET A 44 28.54 -16.44 5.90
N ARG A 45 27.85 -17.51 6.30
CA ARG A 45 28.38 -18.89 6.24
C ARG A 45 28.69 -19.31 4.80
N LEU A 46 27.77 -19.07 3.88
CA LEU A 46 27.97 -19.39 2.46
C LEU A 46 29.16 -18.63 1.86
N ASN A 47 29.34 -17.36 2.22
CA ASN A 47 30.49 -16.56 1.78
C ASN A 47 31.82 -17.10 2.32
N ALA A 48 31.85 -17.57 3.56
CA ALA A 48 33.04 -18.15 4.16
C ALA A 48 33.45 -19.47 3.48
N LEU A 49 32.47 -20.28 3.05
CA LEU A 49 32.69 -21.60 2.46
C LEU A 49 32.94 -21.57 0.94
N ARG A 50 32.23 -20.72 0.20
CA ARG A 50 32.19 -20.72 -1.28
C ARG A 50 32.73 -19.43 -1.91
N GLY A 51 33.27 -18.53 -1.09
CA GLY A 51 33.64 -17.19 -1.53
C GLY A 51 32.43 -16.27 -1.69
N ARG A 52 32.68 -14.96 -1.80
CA ARG A 52 31.63 -13.94 -1.85
C ARG A 52 30.88 -14.01 -3.18
N GLN A 53 29.59 -14.36 -3.14
CA GLN A 53 28.70 -14.40 -4.31
C GLN A 53 27.71 -13.22 -4.27
N PRO A 54 28.08 -12.05 -4.81
CA PRO A 54 27.27 -10.82 -4.70
C PRO A 54 25.90 -10.96 -5.38
N VAL A 55 25.80 -11.79 -6.43
CA VAL A 55 24.55 -12.04 -7.15
C VAL A 55 23.50 -12.71 -6.25
N ILE A 56 23.87 -13.77 -5.53
CA ILE A 56 22.93 -14.49 -4.65
C ILE A 56 22.50 -13.58 -3.49
N GLN A 57 23.43 -12.85 -2.88
CA GLN A 57 23.13 -11.90 -1.82
C GLN A 57 22.11 -10.85 -2.27
N GLN A 58 22.27 -10.32 -3.48
CA GLN A 58 21.37 -9.31 -4.01
C GLN A 58 19.98 -9.88 -4.32
N ILE A 59 19.90 -11.08 -4.90
CA ILE A 59 18.61 -11.74 -5.18
C ILE A 59 17.86 -12.03 -3.88
N VAL A 60 18.51 -12.69 -2.92
CA VAL A 60 17.90 -13.01 -1.61
C VAL A 60 17.50 -11.72 -0.89
N GLY A 61 18.36 -10.72 -0.91
CA GLY A 61 18.11 -9.41 -0.32
C GLY A 61 16.90 -8.69 -0.90
N ASN A 62 16.80 -8.62 -2.23
CA ASN A 62 15.66 -8.00 -2.91
C ASN A 62 14.34 -8.72 -2.59
N GLN A 63 14.38 -10.05 -2.48
CA GLN A 63 13.20 -10.86 -2.12
C GLN A 63 12.78 -10.65 -0.66
N LEU A 64 13.74 -10.53 0.26
CA LEU A 64 13.46 -10.22 1.67
C LEU A 64 12.94 -8.79 1.84
N LEU A 65 13.52 -7.81 1.16
CA LEU A 65 13.01 -6.43 1.16
C LEU A 65 11.60 -6.37 0.57
N GLY A 66 11.39 -7.03 -0.57
CA GLY A 66 10.11 -7.08 -1.26
C GLY A 66 9.02 -7.74 -0.43
N SER A 67 9.30 -8.88 0.21
CA SER A 67 8.34 -9.53 1.12
C SER A 67 7.98 -8.66 2.31
N GLY A 68 8.95 -7.96 2.91
CA GLY A 68 8.72 -7.02 4.00
C GLY A 68 7.80 -5.87 3.58
N MET A 69 8.12 -5.22 2.46
CA MET A 69 7.32 -4.13 1.90
C MET A 69 5.91 -4.61 1.52
N TYR A 70 5.79 -5.79 0.92
CA TYR A 70 4.50 -6.36 0.50
C TYR A 70 3.60 -6.65 1.69
N PHE A 71 4.13 -7.23 2.77
CA PHE A 71 3.35 -7.50 3.97
C PHE A 71 2.93 -6.21 4.66
N ALA A 72 3.79 -5.17 4.69
CA ALA A 72 3.41 -3.87 5.20
C ALA A 72 2.34 -3.18 4.35
N SER A 73 2.42 -3.27 3.01
CA SER A 73 1.36 -2.84 2.09
C SER A 73 0.05 -3.55 2.39
N PHE A 74 0.09 -4.85 2.67
CA PHE A 74 -1.08 -5.65 3.04
C PHE A 74 -1.70 -5.19 4.38
N LEU A 75 -0.89 -4.94 5.42
CA LEU A 75 -1.37 -4.40 6.70
C LEU A 75 -2.05 -3.03 6.53
N LEU A 76 -1.47 -2.15 5.71
CA LEU A 76 -2.05 -0.84 5.42
C LEU A 76 -3.32 -0.95 4.57
N ALA A 77 -3.36 -1.88 3.61
CA ALA A 77 -4.57 -2.19 2.85
C ALA A 77 -5.69 -2.68 3.78
N LEU A 78 -5.38 -3.58 4.71
CA LEU A 78 -6.33 -4.07 5.70
C LEU A 78 -6.86 -2.92 6.58
N LEU A 79 -5.96 -2.04 7.05
CA LEU A 79 -6.37 -0.85 7.80
C LEU A 79 -7.28 0.06 6.97
N ALA A 80 -6.91 0.34 5.72
CA ALA A 80 -7.69 1.20 4.84
C ALA A 80 -9.10 0.62 4.59
N LEU A 81 -9.18 -0.68 4.30
CA LEU A 81 -10.44 -1.39 4.05
C LEU A 81 -11.34 -1.42 5.30
N LEU A 82 -10.81 -1.90 6.43
CA LEU A 82 -11.61 -2.09 7.65
C LEU A 82 -11.98 -0.77 8.32
N ALA A 83 -11.05 0.20 8.34
CA ALA A 83 -11.29 1.48 9.00
C ALA A 83 -12.18 2.41 8.18
N SER A 84 -12.07 2.40 6.84
CA SER A 84 -12.85 3.30 5.98
C SER A 84 -14.27 2.82 5.73
N VAL A 85 -14.45 1.53 5.41
CA VAL A 85 -15.78 0.99 5.07
C VAL A 85 -16.71 1.11 6.27
N GLY A 86 -16.22 0.74 7.45
CA GLY A 86 -16.97 0.85 8.70
C GLY A 86 -17.23 2.29 9.15
N ALA A 87 -16.52 3.30 8.66
CA ALA A 87 -16.65 4.68 9.16
C ALA A 87 -17.52 5.60 8.31
N VAL A 88 -17.67 5.28 7.02
CA VAL A 88 -18.59 6.01 6.12
C VAL A 88 -19.94 5.30 6.08
N ALA A 89 -19.95 3.98 5.86
CA ALA A 89 -21.18 3.26 5.65
C ALA A 89 -21.94 2.97 6.95
N SER A 90 -21.25 2.70 8.08
CA SER A 90 -21.95 2.48 9.35
C SER A 90 -22.60 3.74 9.92
N GLU A 91 -22.08 4.94 9.62
CA GLU A 91 -22.71 6.19 10.07
C GLU A 91 -23.96 6.54 9.24
N ILE A 92 -23.98 6.12 7.96
CA ILE A 92 -25.15 6.19 7.10
C ILE A 92 -26.19 5.18 7.57
N GLU A 93 -25.79 3.94 7.86
CA GLU A 93 -26.71 2.86 8.29
C GLU A 93 -27.25 3.05 9.72
N ASN A 94 -26.46 3.59 10.65
CA ASN A 94 -26.88 3.81 12.04
C ASN A 94 -27.67 5.11 12.25
N GLY A 95 -27.98 5.87 11.19
CA GLY A 95 -28.78 7.11 11.28
C GLY A 95 -28.11 8.25 12.06
N LEU A 96 -26.83 8.14 12.43
CA LEU A 96 -26.09 9.19 13.14
C LEU A 96 -25.94 10.48 12.30
N LEU A 97 -26.10 10.37 10.98
CA LEU A 97 -26.25 11.54 10.11
C LEU A 97 -27.50 12.36 10.45
N HIS A 98 -28.64 11.76 10.83
CA HIS A 98 -29.83 12.53 11.23
C HIS A 98 -29.63 13.34 12.51
N ALA A 99 -28.75 12.90 13.42
CA ALA A 99 -28.43 13.65 14.64
C ALA A 99 -27.44 14.81 14.39
N ILE A 100 -26.49 14.64 13.46
CA ILE A 100 -25.45 15.64 13.15
C ILE A 100 -25.91 16.68 12.11
N VAL A 101 -26.86 16.33 11.23
CA VAL A 101 -27.43 17.23 10.19
C VAL A 101 -28.28 18.38 10.78
N SER A 102 -28.55 18.36 12.09
CA SER A 102 -29.16 19.50 12.80
C SER A 102 -28.28 20.76 12.87
N LYS A 103 -26.98 20.65 12.54
CA LYS A 103 -26.05 21.80 12.43
C LYS A 103 -25.67 22.05 10.97
N PRO A 104 -25.49 23.32 10.54
CA PRO A 104 -25.21 23.67 9.15
C PRO A 104 -23.74 23.35 8.78
N ILE A 105 -23.39 22.07 8.76
CA ILE A 105 -22.07 21.59 8.33
C ILE A 105 -22.20 21.17 6.86
N PRO A 106 -21.41 21.74 5.94
CA PRO A 106 -21.45 21.35 4.54
C PRO A 106 -21.06 19.88 4.40
N ARG A 107 -21.88 19.10 3.66
CA ARG A 107 -21.72 17.65 3.44
C ARG A 107 -20.31 17.28 2.94
N SER A 108 -19.69 18.14 2.13
CA SER A 108 -18.31 17.99 1.66
C SER A 108 -17.26 18.01 2.78
N SER A 109 -17.47 18.79 3.84
CA SER A 109 -16.55 18.86 4.99
C SER A 109 -16.53 17.59 5.82
N ILE A 110 -17.61 16.80 5.80
CA ILE A 110 -17.70 15.53 6.53
C ILE A 110 -16.85 14.48 5.82
N ILE A 111 -17.05 14.29 4.51
CA ILE A 111 -16.28 13.31 3.73
C ILE A 111 -14.81 13.67 3.70
N LEU A 112 -14.47 14.93 3.41
CA LEU A 112 -13.07 15.36 3.37
C LEU A 112 -12.41 15.29 4.74
N GLY A 113 -13.13 15.61 5.82
CA GLY A 113 -12.65 15.43 7.18
C GLY A 113 -12.31 13.97 7.49
N LYS A 114 -13.20 13.04 7.10
CA LYS A 114 -12.98 11.59 7.28
C LYS A 114 -11.83 11.06 6.44
N PHE A 115 -11.79 11.43 5.16
CA PHE A 115 -10.71 11.04 4.27
C PHE A 115 -9.36 11.52 4.79
N LEU A 116 -9.26 12.77 5.26
CA LEU A 116 -8.03 13.30 5.86
C LEU A 116 -7.70 12.62 7.21
N GLY A 117 -8.70 12.30 8.03
CA GLY A 117 -8.51 11.58 9.28
C GLY A 117 -7.90 10.19 9.06
N TYR A 118 -8.54 9.35 8.26
CA TYR A 118 -8.03 8.02 7.91
C TYR A 118 -6.75 8.09 7.07
N GLY A 119 -6.64 9.07 6.17
CA GLY A 119 -5.46 9.31 5.38
C GLY A 119 -4.24 9.62 6.25
N SER A 120 -4.38 10.51 7.23
CA SER A 120 -3.29 10.84 8.17
C SER A 120 -2.85 9.65 9.02
N MET A 121 -3.78 8.78 9.39
CA MET A 121 -3.52 7.53 10.11
C MET A 121 -2.74 6.52 9.25
N LEU A 122 -3.15 6.34 7.99
CA LEU A 122 -2.44 5.51 7.02
C LEU A 122 -1.05 6.06 6.70
N ILE A 123 -0.91 7.38 6.56
CA ILE A 123 0.39 8.04 6.36
C ILE A 123 1.31 7.77 7.57
N SER A 124 0.80 7.95 8.79
CA SER A 124 1.60 7.80 10.01
C SER A 124 2.07 6.35 10.20
N LEU A 125 1.15 5.38 10.08
CA LEU A 125 1.51 3.97 10.18
C LEU A 125 2.38 3.51 8.99
N GLY A 126 2.12 4.03 7.79
CA GLY A 126 2.88 3.71 6.60
C GLY A 126 4.32 4.20 6.67
N LEU A 127 4.55 5.42 7.15
CA LEU A 127 5.89 5.93 7.40
C LEU A 127 6.63 5.09 8.45
N LEU A 128 5.94 4.70 9.53
CA LEU A 128 6.51 3.84 10.57
C LEU A 128 6.92 2.48 10.00
N LEU A 129 6.02 1.82 9.27
CA LEU A 129 6.28 0.52 8.64
C LEU A 129 7.43 0.59 7.63
N PHE A 130 7.40 1.58 6.74
CA PHE A 130 8.44 1.79 5.74
C PHE A 130 9.80 2.05 6.38
N ALA A 131 9.88 2.99 7.32
CA ALA A 131 11.11 3.31 8.03
C ALA A 131 11.65 2.11 8.82
N GLY A 132 10.77 1.35 9.48
CA GLY A 132 11.15 0.14 10.22
C GLY A 132 11.72 -0.95 9.31
N ILE A 133 11.10 -1.23 8.17
CA ILE A 133 11.62 -2.21 7.19
C ILE A 133 12.97 -1.76 6.63
N VAL A 134 13.10 -0.49 6.25
CA VAL A 134 14.37 0.05 5.74
C VAL A 134 15.46 -0.01 6.81
N ALA A 135 15.14 0.35 8.07
CA ALA A 135 16.08 0.30 9.18
C ALA A 135 16.55 -1.13 9.49
N LEU A 136 15.63 -2.10 9.51
CA LEU A 136 15.96 -3.51 9.71
C LEU A 136 16.84 -4.05 8.56
N ASN A 137 16.51 -3.73 7.31
CA ASN A 137 17.36 -4.11 6.18
C ASN A 137 18.73 -3.44 6.22
N ARG A 138 18.83 -2.19 6.68
CA ARG A 138 20.11 -1.50 6.86
C ARG A 138 20.97 -2.15 7.93
N LEU A 139 20.36 -2.68 8.99
CA LEU A 139 21.06 -3.36 10.08
C LEU A 139 21.58 -4.74 9.66
N TYR A 140 20.74 -5.57 9.05
CA TYR A 140 21.07 -6.97 8.76
C TYR A 140 21.68 -7.18 7.36
N ASN A 141 21.31 -6.35 6.37
CA ASN A 141 21.76 -6.49 4.97
C ASN A 141 22.10 -5.13 4.34
N PRO A 142 23.13 -4.42 4.84
CA PRO A 142 23.46 -3.06 4.41
C PRO A 142 23.81 -2.95 2.91
N GLN A 143 24.24 -4.05 2.30
CA GLN A 143 24.69 -4.11 0.91
C GLN A 143 23.55 -3.87 -0.08
N ILE A 144 22.32 -4.26 0.25
CA ILE A 144 21.14 -4.08 -0.63
C ILE A 144 20.82 -2.60 -0.80
N LEU A 145 21.01 -1.83 0.26
CA LEU A 145 20.67 -0.41 0.31
C LEU A 145 21.86 0.48 -0.07
N SER A 146 23.00 -0.10 -0.47
CA SER A 146 24.24 0.65 -0.73
C SER A 146 24.14 1.66 -1.87
N LEU A 147 23.29 1.37 -2.86
CA LEU A 147 23.02 2.25 -4.01
C LEU A 147 21.88 3.24 -3.74
N LEU A 148 21.17 3.12 -2.61
CA LEU A 148 20.03 3.99 -2.32
C LEU A 148 20.50 5.36 -1.86
N THR A 149 20.15 6.37 -2.66
CA THR A 149 20.28 7.76 -2.25
C THR A 149 19.09 8.19 -1.37
N PRO A 150 19.23 9.25 -0.56
CA PRO A 150 18.11 9.81 0.22
C PRO A 150 16.88 10.15 -0.63
N VAL A 151 17.11 10.53 -1.90
CA VAL A 151 16.04 10.83 -2.86
C VAL A 151 15.20 9.59 -3.16
N HIS A 152 15.83 8.42 -3.34
CA HIS A 152 15.12 7.16 -3.55
C HIS A 152 14.29 6.75 -2.34
N LEU A 153 14.79 7.00 -1.12
CA LEU A 153 14.06 6.69 0.12
C LEU A 153 12.81 7.57 0.26
N VAL A 154 12.93 8.87 0.03
CA VAL A 154 11.79 9.80 0.09
C VAL A 154 10.78 9.47 -1.01
N TYR A 155 11.25 9.25 -2.23
CA TYR A 155 10.37 8.91 -3.35
C TYR A 155 9.67 7.56 -3.16
N GLY A 156 10.39 6.55 -2.66
CA GLY A 156 9.83 5.26 -2.28
C GLY A 156 8.78 5.38 -1.19
N ALA A 157 9.03 6.16 -0.13
CA ALA A 157 8.05 6.39 0.93
C ALA A 157 6.76 7.04 0.38
N LEU A 158 6.87 8.01 -0.53
CA LEU A 158 5.71 8.65 -1.16
C LEU A 158 4.87 7.67 -1.97
N ILE A 159 5.51 6.80 -2.77
CA ILE A 159 4.82 5.77 -3.55
C ILE A 159 4.14 4.74 -2.63
N PHE A 160 4.85 4.32 -1.58
CA PHE A 160 4.35 3.36 -0.60
C PHE A 160 3.09 3.89 0.12
N ILE A 161 3.08 5.17 0.49
CA ILE A 161 1.93 5.83 1.13
C ILE A 161 0.77 6.03 0.15
N LEU A 162 1.06 6.26 -1.13
CA LEU A 162 0.02 6.46 -2.13
C LEU A 162 -0.85 5.21 -2.30
N GLN A 163 -0.28 4.01 -2.14
CA GLN A 163 -0.98 2.73 -2.30
C GLN A 163 -2.21 2.58 -1.38
N PRO A 164 -2.10 2.69 -0.05
CA PRO A 164 -3.27 2.61 0.83
C PRO A 164 -4.21 3.81 0.68
N LEU A 165 -3.74 4.99 0.23
CA LEU A 165 -4.62 6.13 -0.04
C LEU A 165 -5.56 5.89 -1.23
N VAL A 166 -5.11 5.18 -2.26
CA VAL A 166 -5.98 4.73 -3.38
C VAL A 166 -7.08 3.82 -2.86
N LEU A 167 -6.73 2.84 -2.01
CA LEU A 167 -7.70 1.93 -1.40
C LEU A 167 -8.67 2.67 -0.48
N LEU A 168 -8.19 3.69 0.24
CA LEU A 168 -9.04 4.58 1.02
C LEU A 168 -10.04 5.31 0.10
N GLY A 169 -9.56 5.91 -1.00
CA GLY A 169 -10.41 6.60 -1.97
C GLY A 169 -11.53 5.71 -2.51
N LEU A 170 -11.19 4.49 -2.94
CA LEU A 170 -12.17 3.48 -3.37
C LEU A 170 -13.16 3.11 -2.26
N SER A 171 -12.66 2.90 -1.03
CA SER A 171 -13.48 2.56 0.13
C SER A 171 -14.49 3.68 0.44
N VAL A 172 -14.10 4.94 0.31
CA VAL A 172 -15.01 6.08 0.49
C VAL A 172 -16.06 6.13 -0.63
N VAL A 173 -15.67 5.93 -1.89
CA VAL A 173 -16.62 5.92 -3.03
C VAL A 173 -17.69 4.84 -2.85
N PHE A 174 -17.27 3.60 -2.62
CA PHE A 174 -18.20 2.48 -2.46
C PHE A 174 -18.96 2.55 -1.14
N GLY A 175 -18.35 3.03 -0.06
CA GLY A 175 -19.04 3.27 1.21
C GLY A 175 -20.09 4.39 1.13
N ALA A 176 -19.89 5.39 0.26
CA ALA A 176 -20.90 6.41 -0.01
C ALA A 176 -22.03 5.90 -0.92
N ALA A 177 -21.76 4.94 -1.81
CA ALA A 177 -22.75 4.43 -2.77
C ALA A 177 -23.57 3.24 -2.23
N LEU A 178 -22.94 2.30 -1.52
CA LEU A 178 -23.50 0.99 -1.18
C LEU A 178 -23.64 0.78 0.34
N ARG A 179 -24.24 -0.36 0.73
CA ARG A 179 -24.29 -0.82 2.14
C ARG A 179 -22.90 -1.21 2.65
N THR A 180 -22.67 -1.13 3.97
CA THR A 180 -21.36 -1.37 4.61
C THR A 180 -20.76 -2.72 4.21
N LEU A 181 -21.56 -3.78 4.29
CA LEU A 181 -21.10 -5.13 3.94
C LEU A 181 -20.71 -5.25 2.46
N THR A 182 -21.57 -4.74 1.56
CA THR A 182 -21.35 -4.81 0.11
C THR A 182 -20.14 -3.99 -0.31
N ALA A 183 -20.00 -2.77 0.21
CA ALA A 183 -18.84 -1.90 -0.06
C ALA A 183 -17.54 -2.57 0.38
N GLY A 184 -17.52 -3.18 1.58
CA GLY A 184 -16.34 -3.89 2.09
C GLY A 184 -15.93 -5.06 1.22
N VAL A 185 -16.89 -5.90 0.83
CA VAL A 185 -16.62 -7.06 -0.04
C VAL A 185 -16.08 -6.59 -1.40
N ILE A 186 -16.71 -5.59 -2.03
CA ILE A 186 -16.27 -5.10 -3.35
C ILE A 186 -14.85 -4.56 -3.29
N VAL A 187 -14.52 -3.68 -2.34
CA VAL A 187 -13.17 -3.08 -2.29
C VAL A 187 -12.11 -4.14 -1.95
N THR A 188 -12.46 -5.15 -1.15
CA THR A 188 -11.56 -6.28 -0.86
C THR A 188 -11.31 -7.14 -2.10
N VAL A 189 -12.35 -7.50 -2.85
CA VAL A 189 -12.23 -8.25 -4.11
C VAL A 189 -11.42 -7.46 -5.13
N LEU A 190 -11.66 -6.16 -5.23
CA LEU A 190 -10.86 -5.24 -6.05
C LEU A 190 -9.38 -5.32 -5.64
N TYR A 191 -9.04 -5.14 -4.37
CA TYR A 191 -7.65 -5.22 -3.91
C TYR A 191 -6.97 -6.55 -4.31
N VAL A 192 -7.65 -7.68 -4.13
CA VAL A 192 -7.16 -9.01 -4.54
C VAL A 192 -7.00 -9.10 -6.05
N LEU A 193 -7.97 -8.61 -6.83
CA LEU A 193 -7.88 -8.57 -8.29
C LEU A 193 -6.67 -7.75 -8.75
N GLY A 194 -6.43 -6.58 -8.15
CA GLY A 194 -5.27 -5.74 -8.46
C GLY A 194 -3.95 -6.48 -8.27
N THR A 195 -3.83 -7.21 -7.17
CA THR A 195 -2.69 -8.08 -6.86
C THR A 195 -2.52 -9.18 -7.92
N VAL A 196 -3.60 -9.87 -8.28
CA VAL A 196 -3.58 -10.94 -9.30
C VAL A 196 -3.19 -10.38 -10.67
N GLY A 197 -3.74 -9.24 -11.08
CA GLY A 197 -3.33 -8.54 -12.31
C GLY A 197 -1.84 -8.21 -12.31
N GLY A 198 -1.35 -7.81 -11.15
CA GLY A 198 0.06 -7.64 -10.84
C GLY A 198 0.94 -8.82 -11.22
N PHE A 199 0.60 -9.99 -10.69
CA PHE A 199 1.27 -11.26 -10.98
C PHE A 199 1.13 -11.67 -12.44
N LEU A 200 -0.05 -11.52 -13.05
CA LEU A 200 -0.28 -11.88 -14.45
C LEU A 200 0.60 -11.08 -15.41
N GLU A 201 0.82 -9.79 -15.14
CA GLU A 201 1.72 -8.96 -15.94
C GLU A 201 3.17 -9.41 -15.83
N GLN A 202 3.63 -9.74 -14.62
CA GLN A 202 4.99 -10.24 -14.39
C GLN A 202 5.21 -11.60 -15.07
N VAL A 203 4.30 -12.55 -14.88
CA VAL A 203 4.35 -13.88 -15.53
C VAL A 203 4.27 -13.73 -17.05
N GLY A 204 3.40 -12.85 -17.55
CA GLY A 204 3.30 -12.54 -18.98
C GLY A 204 4.59 -12.00 -19.56
N GLY A 205 5.30 -11.13 -18.82
CA GLY A 205 6.61 -10.62 -19.20
C GLY A 205 7.68 -11.72 -19.26
N LEU A 206 7.70 -12.62 -18.27
CA LEU A 206 8.65 -13.73 -18.19
C LEU A 206 8.45 -14.76 -19.31
N VAL A 207 7.20 -15.14 -19.60
CA VAL A 207 6.88 -16.13 -20.65
C VAL A 207 6.77 -15.47 -22.04
N GLN A 208 7.03 -14.16 -22.14
CA GLN A 208 6.93 -13.38 -23.38
C GLN A 208 5.56 -13.52 -24.06
N LYS A 209 4.47 -13.46 -23.26
CA LYS A 209 3.08 -13.57 -23.72
C LYS A 209 2.35 -12.22 -23.58
N PRO A 210 2.20 -11.45 -24.68
CA PRO A 210 1.59 -10.11 -24.64
C PRO A 210 0.16 -10.11 -24.11
N SER A 211 -0.63 -11.16 -24.37
CA SER A 211 -2.02 -11.23 -23.89
C SER A 211 -2.12 -11.22 -22.36
N LEU A 212 -1.19 -11.88 -21.67
CA LEU A 212 -1.14 -11.88 -20.20
C LEU A 212 -0.69 -10.53 -19.66
N VAL A 213 0.30 -9.91 -20.32
CA VAL A 213 0.77 -8.55 -19.99
C VAL A 213 -0.36 -7.55 -20.13
N ASN A 214 -1.06 -7.55 -21.26
CA ASN A 214 -2.16 -6.62 -21.54
C ASN A 214 -3.33 -6.78 -20.58
N LEU A 215 -3.65 -8.02 -20.19
CA LEU A 215 -4.68 -8.30 -19.18
C LEU A 215 -4.25 -7.75 -17.81
N GLY A 216 -3.00 -7.98 -17.41
CA GLY A 216 -2.45 -7.43 -16.18
C GLY A 216 -2.43 -5.90 -16.15
N ILE A 217 -2.11 -5.25 -17.28
CA ILE A 217 -2.17 -3.80 -17.43
C ILE A 217 -3.62 -3.30 -17.30
N ALA A 218 -4.59 -3.96 -17.94
CA ALA A 218 -5.99 -3.57 -17.86
C ALA A 218 -6.52 -3.62 -16.40
N ILE A 219 -6.15 -4.66 -15.65
CA ILE A 219 -6.47 -4.76 -14.22
C ILE A 219 -5.75 -3.69 -13.41
N SER A 220 -4.47 -3.42 -13.71
CA SER A 220 -3.68 -2.39 -13.04
C SER A 220 -4.21 -0.98 -13.27
N LEU A 221 -4.81 -0.70 -14.42
CA LEU A 221 -5.53 0.55 -14.66
C LEU A 221 -6.80 0.63 -13.83
N LEU A 222 -7.54 -0.47 -13.69
CA LEU A 222 -8.73 -0.50 -12.84
C LEU A 222 -8.37 -0.28 -11.36
N ILE A 223 -7.25 -0.87 -10.91
CA ILE A 223 -6.82 -0.90 -9.51
C ILE A 223 -5.30 -0.74 -9.43
N PRO A 224 -4.79 0.50 -9.35
CA PRO A 224 -3.35 0.75 -9.47
C PRO A 224 -2.52 0.36 -8.22
N SER A 225 -3.12 -0.35 -7.26
CA SER A 225 -2.48 -0.71 -5.99
C SER A 225 -1.23 -1.58 -6.17
N ASP A 226 -1.27 -2.59 -7.05
CA ASP A 226 -0.10 -3.45 -7.31
C ASP A 226 0.93 -2.75 -8.20
N ALA A 227 0.48 -1.98 -9.20
CA ALA A 227 1.37 -1.19 -10.04
C ALA A 227 2.22 -0.22 -9.20
N LEU A 228 1.66 0.40 -8.16
CA LEU A 228 2.42 1.20 -7.20
C LEU A 228 3.42 0.36 -6.40
N PHE A 229 3.07 -0.86 -5.96
CA PHE A 229 3.99 -1.75 -5.27
C PHE A 229 5.19 -2.16 -6.15
N ARG A 230 4.94 -2.56 -7.40
CA ARG A 230 6.02 -2.87 -8.33
C ARG A 230 6.87 -1.63 -8.60
N LYS A 231 6.25 -0.46 -8.75
CA LYS A 231 6.98 0.81 -8.91
C LYS A 231 7.87 1.10 -7.71
N LEU A 232 7.36 0.91 -6.49
CA LEU A 232 8.14 1.02 -5.27
C LEU A 232 9.37 0.11 -5.32
N MET A 233 9.18 -1.16 -5.70
CA MET A 233 10.29 -2.11 -5.79
C MET A 233 11.33 -1.68 -6.83
N THR A 234 10.94 -1.10 -7.97
CA THR A 234 11.91 -0.57 -8.95
C THR A 234 12.79 0.54 -8.38
N VAL A 235 12.21 1.40 -7.52
CA VAL A 235 12.90 2.53 -6.89
C VAL A 235 13.82 2.03 -5.77
N LEU A 236 13.35 1.10 -4.94
CA LEU A 236 14.10 0.60 -3.78
C LEU A 236 15.22 -0.36 -4.14
N THR A 237 15.08 -1.11 -5.22
CA THR A 237 16.13 -2.03 -5.70
C THR A 237 17.05 -1.37 -6.72
N VAL A 238 16.81 -0.09 -7.04
CA VAL A 238 17.53 0.68 -8.05
C VAL A 238 17.62 -0.11 -9.36
N ALA A 239 16.48 -0.67 -9.78
CA ALA A 239 16.43 -1.69 -10.82
C ALA A 239 16.93 -1.22 -12.19
N GLN A 240 16.96 0.10 -12.41
CA GLN A 240 17.45 0.72 -13.63
C GLN A 240 18.98 0.94 -13.64
N GLU A 241 19.60 1.08 -12.47
CA GLU A 241 21.05 1.33 -12.36
C GLU A 241 21.82 0.04 -12.04
N ASN A 242 21.12 -1.00 -11.56
CA ASN A 242 21.72 -2.27 -11.19
C ASN A 242 21.32 -3.39 -12.17
N PRO A 243 22.22 -3.83 -13.08
CA PRO A 243 21.94 -4.91 -14.03
C PRO A 243 21.60 -6.26 -13.39
N LEU A 244 21.93 -6.45 -12.11
CA LEU A 244 21.61 -7.66 -11.36
C LEU A 244 20.20 -7.61 -10.74
N ALA A 245 19.56 -6.44 -10.68
CA ALA A 245 18.20 -6.31 -10.17
C ALA A 245 17.17 -6.91 -11.14
N SER A 246 17.42 -6.87 -12.46
CA SER A 246 16.60 -7.56 -13.46
C SER A 246 16.74 -9.09 -13.40
N LEU A 247 17.83 -9.59 -12.82
CA LEU A 247 18.06 -11.02 -12.56
C LEU A 247 17.34 -11.51 -11.29
N SER A 248 16.73 -10.61 -10.52
CA SER A 248 15.94 -10.95 -9.33
C SER A 248 14.58 -11.53 -9.77
N LEU A 249 14.62 -12.74 -10.32
CA LEU A 249 13.44 -13.51 -10.71
C LEU A 249 12.75 -14.03 -9.44
N GLY A 250 11.48 -13.64 -9.25
CA GLY A 250 10.69 -14.04 -8.09
C GLY A 250 9.42 -13.20 -7.93
N PRO A 251 8.53 -13.56 -6.98
CA PRO A 251 7.23 -12.91 -6.78
C PRO A 251 7.31 -11.41 -6.44
N PHE A 252 8.45 -10.94 -5.95
CA PHE A 252 8.69 -9.55 -5.56
C PHE A 252 9.71 -8.84 -6.47
N GLY A 253 10.19 -9.53 -7.49
CA GLY A 253 10.99 -8.95 -8.56
C GLY A 253 10.16 -8.05 -9.46
N VAL A 254 10.81 -7.34 -10.38
CA VAL A 254 10.11 -6.51 -11.36
C VAL A 254 10.65 -6.80 -12.75
N ALA A 255 9.93 -7.61 -13.52
CA ALA A 255 10.26 -7.91 -14.91
C ALA A 255 9.93 -6.73 -15.84
N VAL A 256 8.77 -6.09 -15.62
CA VAL A 256 8.31 -4.93 -16.40
C VAL A 256 8.09 -3.76 -15.43
N PRO A 257 8.99 -2.77 -15.40
CA PRO A 257 8.87 -1.64 -14.49
C PRO A 257 7.71 -0.72 -14.90
N PRO A 258 6.77 -0.39 -14.00
CA PRO A 258 5.73 0.58 -14.29
C PRO A 258 6.32 1.97 -14.63
N SER A 259 5.71 2.63 -15.61
CA SER A 259 6.15 3.96 -16.05
C SER A 259 5.85 5.04 -15.00
N ASN A 260 6.58 6.16 -15.05
CA ASN A 260 6.29 7.31 -14.17
C ASN A 260 4.89 7.91 -14.46
N LEU A 261 4.37 7.71 -15.67
CA LEU A 261 3.00 8.11 -16.03
C LEU A 261 1.94 7.38 -15.19
N MET A 262 2.21 6.15 -14.75
CA MET A 262 1.30 5.41 -13.87
C MET A 262 1.09 6.15 -12.53
N ILE A 263 2.09 6.86 -12.03
CA ILE A 263 1.97 7.64 -10.78
C ILE A 263 1.03 8.83 -10.99
N ILE A 264 1.19 9.55 -12.12
CA ILE A 264 0.31 10.66 -12.48
C ILE A 264 -1.12 10.15 -12.66
N TYR A 265 -1.30 9.04 -13.38
CA TYR A 265 -2.59 8.36 -13.51
C TYR A 265 -3.19 8.04 -12.14
N THR A 266 -2.40 7.50 -11.22
CA THR A 266 -2.88 7.11 -9.88
C THR A 266 -3.27 8.31 -9.02
N LEU A 267 -2.56 9.44 -9.15
CA LEU A 267 -2.94 10.69 -8.49
C LEU A 267 -4.27 11.22 -9.04
N LEU A 268 -4.45 11.21 -10.36
CA LEU A 268 -5.72 11.59 -11.01
C LEU A 268 -6.85 10.64 -10.62
N TYR A 269 -6.58 9.33 -10.56
CA TYR A 269 -7.50 8.31 -10.10
C TYR A 269 -7.96 8.59 -8.66
N LEU A 270 -7.03 8.89 -7.75
CA LEU A 270 -7.35 9.24 -6.37
C LEU A 270 -8.23 10.50 -6.28
N MET A 271 -7.89 11.54 -7.04
CA MET A 271 -8.70 12.77 -7.12
C MET A 271 -10.11 12.47 -7.67
N ALA A 272 -10.21 11.63 -8.70
CA ALA A 272 -11.48 11.19 -9.26
C ALA A 272 -12.32 10.41 -8.24
N CYS A 273 -11.71 9.50 -7.45
CA CYS A 273 -12.41 8.81 -6.37
C CYS A 273 -12.95 9.79 -5.33
N VAL A 274 -12.16 10.75 -4.86
CA VAL A 274 -12.63 11.76 -3.90
C VAL A 274 -13.76 12.60 -4.50
N GLY A 275 -13.66 13.00 -5.77
CA GLY A 275 -14.71 13.72 -6.48
C GLY A 275 -16.01 12.93 -6.62
N LEU A 276 -15.92 11.64 -6.99
CA LEU A 276 -17.07 10.75 -7.10
C LEU A 276 -17.74 10.48 -5.75
N ALA A 277 -16.95 10.34 -4.68
CA ALA A 277 -17.48 10.20 -3.33
C ALA A 277 -18.29 11.42 -2.91
N LEU A 278 -17.80 12.64 -3.18
CA LEU A 278 -18.50 13.89 -2.92
C LEU A 278 -19.80 13.99 -3.72
N TYR A 279 -19.76 13.64 -5.01
CA TYR A 279 -20.92 13.64 -5.89
C TYR A 279 -22.02 12.68 -5.42
N ASN A 280 -21.66 11.44 -5.10
CA ASN A 280 -22.62 10.41 -4.65
C ASN A 280 -23.29 10.81 -3.33
N PHE A 281 -22.56 11.45 -2.43
CA PHE A 281 -23.10 11.88 -1.14
C PHE A 281 -23.98 13.13 -1.23
N HIS A 282 -23.76 14.00 -2.21
CA HIS A 282 -24.69 15.10 -2.49
C HIS A 282 -26.01 14.62 -3.07
N LYS A 283 -26.01 13.56 -3.89
CA LYS A 283 -27.22 13.00 -4.50
C LYS A 283 -28.05 12.11 -3.59
N LYS A 284 -27.48 11.59 -2.49
CA LYS A 284 -28.26 10.82 -1.52
C LYS A 284 -29.17 11.77 -0.73
N ASP A 285 -30.46 11.61 -0.94
CA ASP A 285 -31.48 12.14 -0.04
C ASP A 285 -31.35 11.38 1.28
N LEU A 286 -30.96 12.12 2.32
CA LEU A 286 -30.95 11.70 3.72
C LEU A 286 -32.23 12.22 4.35
#